data_AF-F6IH34-F1
#
_entry.id   AF-F6IH34-F1
#
_cell.length_a   1.000
_cell.length_b   1.000
_cell.length_c   1.000
_cell.angle_alpha   90.00
_cell.angle_beta   90.00
_cell.angle_gamma   90.00
#
_symmetry.space_group_name_H-M   'P 1'
#
loop_
_entity.id
_entity.type
_entity.pdbx_description
1 polymer ?
#
loop_
_entity_poly.entity_id
_entity_poly.type
_entity_poly.pdbx_seq_one_letter_code
_entity_poly.pdbx_strand_id
1 'polypeptide(L)'
;MEGWLANYAEEDAASYICRAAENSENGLALGFMYDDCRSRLEDRVTFVNDIWVGTFQDYRTRHFVQRVAYQRVDASTISMRSNFSVFMTPTDSGITQVLAAGQYLDTIRLEKAGALKLLSRRAELDTSVLPRYLVYPI
;
A
#
# COMPACT_ATOMS: atom_id res chain seq x y z
N MET A 1 -4.55 -10.49 -7.22
CA MET A 1 -3.62 -9.39 -6.87
C MET A 1 -2.90 -8.76 -8.08
N GLU A 2 -2.94 -9.37 -9.29
CA GLU A 2 -2.32 -8.81 -10.51
C GLU A 2 -2.61 -7.33 -10.78
N GLY A 3 -3.87 -6.92 -10.64
CA GLY A 3 -4.26 -5.53 -10.86
C GLY A 3 -3.58 -4.54 -9.92
N TRP A 4 -3.20 -4.96 -8.70
CA TRP A 4 -2.42 -4.14 -7.78
C TRP A 4 -0.97 -4.00 -8.26
N LEU A 5 -0.31 -5.12 -8.55
CA LEU A 5 1.08 -5.17 -9.01
C LEU A 5 1.28 -4.39 -10.33
N ALA A 6 0.30 -4.47 -11.23
CA ALA A 6 0.31 -3.74 -12.49
C ALA A 6 0.34 -2.21 -12.33
N ASN A 7 0.07 -1.65 -11.15
CA ASN A 7 0.23 -0.20 -10.92
C ASN A 7 1.68 0.20 -10.64
N TYR A 8 2.58 -0.75 -10.37
CA TYR A 8 3.97 -0.48 -10.06
C TYR A 8 4.84 -0.45 -11.32
N ALA A 9 5.96 0.26 -11.24
CA ALA A 9 6.99 0.23 -12.26
C ALA A 9 7.69 -1.14 -12.24
N GLU A 10 8.27 -1.52 -13.38
CA GLU A 10 9.07 -2.74 -13.53
C GLU A 10 10.55 -2.52 -13.10
N GLU A 11 10.89 -1.34 -12.56
CA GLU A 11 12.21 -1.05 -11.99
C GLU A 11 12.46 -1.91 -10.74
N ASP A 12 13.67 -2.44 -10.56
CA ASP A 12 14.04 -3.25 -9.36
C ASP A 12 13.78 -2.51 -8.04
N ALA A 13 13.91 -1.19 -8.05
CA ALA A 13 13.66 -0.30 -6.92
C ALA A 13 12.15 -0.10 -6.60
N ALA A 14 11.25 -0.74 -7.36
CA ALA A 14 9.83 -0.67 -7.08
C ALA A 14 9.51 -1.26 -5.70
N SER A 15 8.76 -0.55 -4.88
CA SER A 15 8.58 -0.93 -3.47
C SER A 15 7.24 -0.51 -2.86
N TYR A 16 6.80 -1.30 -1.88
CA TYR A 16 5.63 -1.05 -1.06
C TYR A 16 5.97 -1.31 0.41
N ILE A 17 5.79 -0.27 1.23
CA ILE A 17 6.02 -0.35 2.67
C ILE A 17 4.77 0.15 3.37
N CYS A 18 4.23 -0.65 4.28
CA CYS A 18 3.11 -0.30 5.14
C CYS A 18 3.59 -0.35 6.60
N ARG A 19 3.54 0.76 7.32
CA ARG A 19 4.07 0.88 8.67
C ARG A 19 3.34 1.94 9.49
N ALA A 20 3.45 1.86 10.82
CA ALA A 20 2.92 2.89 11.70
C ALA A 20 3.74 4.19 11.55
N ALA A 21 3.08 5.35 11.55
CA ALA A 21 3.72 6.65 11.44
C ALA A 21 4.75 6.90 12.56
N GLU A 22 4.46 6.42 13.78
CA GLU A 22 5.38 6.50 14.92
C GLU A 22 6.73 5.82 14.63
N ASN A 23 6.75 4.73 13.85
CA ASN A 23 8.01 4.06 13.48
C ASN A 23 8.85 4.98 12.58
N SER A 24 8.22 5.72 11.67
CA SER A 24 8.90 6.69 10.83
C SER A 24 9.44 7.87 11.62
N GLU A 25 8.63 8.42 12.52
CA GLU A 25 8.99 9.54 13.39
C GLU A 25 10.19 9.21 14.29
N ASN A 26 10.32 7.95 14.69
CA ASN A 26 11.41 7.44 15.52
C ASN A 26 12.56 6.80 14.71
N GLY A 27 12.52 6.84 13.37
CA GLY A 27 13.58 6.27 12.52
C GLY A 27 13.70 4.74 12.58
N LEU A 28 12.64 4.04 12.95
CA LEU A 28 12.58 2.58 13.06
C LEU A 28 12.23 1.93 11.72
N ALA A 29 13.04 0.95 11.29
CA ALA A 29 12.80 0.15 10.09
C ALA A 29 11.81 -1.00 10.36
N LEU A 30 10.66 -0.70 10.97
CA LEU A 30 9.63 -1.68 11.33
C LEU A 30 8.32 -1.38 10.58
N GLY A 31 7.76 -2.37 9.91
CA GLY A 31 6.50 -2.26 9.16
C GLY A 31 5.65 -3.52 9.23
N PHE A 32 4.35 -3.34 8.97
CA PHE A 32 3.39 -4.42 8.78
C PHE A 32 3.63 -5.16 7.45
N MET A 33 4.05 -4.42 6.41
CA MET A 33 4.48 -4.95 5.12
C MET A 33 5.75 -4.22 4.68
N TYR A 34 6.71 -4.97 4.14
CA TYR A 34 8.04 -4.44 3.80
C TYR A 34 8.58 -5.10 2.52
N ASP A 35 7.96 -4.76 1.40
CA ASP A 35 8.35 -5.21 0.07
C ASP A 35 9.25 -4.13 -0.55
N ASP A 36 10.54 -4.25 -0.29
CA ASP A 36 11.56 -3.24 -0.59
C ASP A 36 12.16 -3.34 -1.99
N CYS A 37 11.71 -4.30 -2.81
CA CYS A 37 12.09 -4.45 -4.21
C CYS A 37 10.98 -5.12 -5.03
N ARG A 38 11.14 -5.07 -6.36
CA ARG A 38 10.15 -5.60 -7.32
C ARG A 38 9.82 -7.07 -7.08
N SER A 39 10.81 -7.92 -6.86
CA SER A 39 10.58 -9.35 -6.65
C SER A 39 9.76 -9.63 -5.37
N ARG A 40 9.89 -8.80 -4.32
CA ARG A 40 9.03 -8.94 -3.13
C ARG A 40 7.59 -8.51 -3.38
N LEU A 41 7.35 -7.56 -4.29
CA LEU A 41 5.98 -7.24 -4.71
C LEU A 41 5.34 -8.44 -5.42
N GLU A 42 6.09 -9.13 -6.27
CA GLU A 42 5.67 -10.36 -6.96
C GLU A 42 5.45 -11.52 -5.97
N ASP A 43 6.34 -11.69 -5.00
CA ASP A 43 6.16 -12.65 -3.91
C ASP A 43 4.87 -12.37 -3.16
N ARG A 44 4.55 -11.11 -2.84
CA ARG A 44 3.30 -10.75 -2.15
C ARG A 44 2.06 -11.16 -2.94
N VAL A 45 2.07 -10.99 -4.25
CA VAL A 45 0.98 -11.44 -5.13
C VAL A 45 0.77 -12.94 -4.97
N THR A 46 1.85 -13.71 -5.02
CA THR A 46 1.85 -15.17 -4.84
C THR A 46 1.38 -15.56 -3.43
N PHE A 47 1.88 -14.89 -2.40
CA PHE A 47 1.47 -15.12 -1.01
C PHE A 47 -0.04 -14.95 -0.82
N VAL A 48 -0.61 -13.88 -1.35
CA VAL A 48 -2.04 -13.61 -1.18
C VAL A 48 -2.91 -14.51 -2.06
N ASN A 49 -2.52 -14.75 -3.31
CA ASN A 49 -3.33 -15.52 -4.27
C ASN A 49 -3.23 -17.03 -4.08
N ASP A 50 -2.11 -17.56 -3.60
CA ASP A 50 -1.84 -19.02 -3.63
C ASP A 50 -1.57 -19.60 -2.25
N ILE A 51 -0.88 -18.86 -1.36
CA ILE A 51 -0.44 -19.39 -0.07
C ILE A 51 -1.49 -19.14 1.02
N TRP A 52 -2.05 -17.94 1.08
CA TRP A 52 -3.02 -17.55 2.11
C TRP A 52 -4.47 -17.94 1.78
N VAL A 53 -4.74 -18.39 0.56
CA VAL A 53 -6.11 -18.78 0.19
C VAL A 53 -6.64 -19.86 1.13
N GLY A 54 -7.78 -19.56 1.76
CA GLY A 54 -8.43 -20.45 2.72
C GLY A 54 -7.82 -20.47 4.13
N THR A 55 -6.74 -19.73 4.39
CA THR A 55 -6.08 -19.68 5.71
C THR A 55 -6.39 -18.40 6.49
N PHE A 56 -7.22 -17.51 5.95
CA PHE A 56 -7.69 -16.30 6.64
C PHE A 56 -9.21 -16.15 6.51
N GLN A 57 -9.79 -15.36 7.42
CA GLN A 57 -11.18 -14.94 7.34
C GLN A 57 -11.29 -13.69 6.48
N ASP A 58 -11.87 -13.86 5.30
CA ASP A 58 -11.97 -12.80 4.31
C ASP A 58 -12.82 -11.60 4.78
N TYR A 59 -12.47 -10.43 4.27
CA TYR A 59 -13.13 -9.16 4.52
C TYR A 59 -13.06 -8.26 3.29
N ARG A 60 -14.15 -7.55 3.01
CA ARG A 60 -14.19 -6.57 1.93
C ARG A 60 -13.53 -5.28 2.37
N THR A 61 -12.76 -4.65 1.49
CA THR A 61 -12.14 -3.34 1.74
C THR A 61 -12.80 -2.24 0.90
N ARG A 62 -12.85 -1.02 1.45
CA ARG A 62 -13.26 0.19 0.76
C ARG A 62 -12.24 1.29 1.05
N HIS A 63 -11.56 1.75 0.01
CA HIS A 63 -10.53 2.78 0.13
C HIS A 63 -11.12 4.14 -0.25
N PHE A 64 -10.94 5.12 0.63
CA PHE A 64 -11.13 6.54 0.32
C PHE A 64 -9.76 7.18 0.28
N VAL A 65 -9.44 7.82 -0.85
CA VAL A 65 -8.13 8.44 -1.06
C VAL A 65 -8.34 9.86 -1.52
N GLN A 66 -7.66 10.79 -0.87
CA GLN A 66 -7.67 12.21 -1.21
C GLN A 66 -6.25 12.67 -1.49
N ARG A 67 -5.97 13.08 -2.73
CA ARG A 67 -4.69 13.71 -3.07
C ARG A 67 -4.56 15.04 -2.33
N VAL A 68 -3.48 15.19 -1.57
CA VAL A 68 -3.18 16.39 -0.78
C VAL A 68 -2.21 17.30 -1.51
N ALA A 69 -1.14 16.73 -2.07
CA ALA A 69 -0.11 17.48 -2.77
C ALA A 69 0.59 16.61 -3.81
N TYR A 70 1.17 17.26 -4.82
CA TYR A 70 2.12 16.62 -5.72
C TYR A 70 3.20 17.63 -6.12
N GLN A 71 4.37 17.12 -6.46
CA GLN A 71 5.50 17.90 -6.99
C GLN A 71 6.18 17.10 -8.09
N ARG A 72 6.49 17.76 -9.20
CA ARG A 72 7.36 17.17 -10.22
C ARG A 72 8.81 17.27 -9.74
N VAL A 73 9.47 16.13 -9.56
CA VAL A 73 10.87 16.05 -9.12
C VAL A 73 11.80 16.25 -10.31
N ASP A 74 11.47 15.63 -11.45
CA ASP A 74 12.22 15.75 -12.70
C ASP A 74 11.31 15.48 -13.93
N ALA A 75 11.91 15.28 -15.12
CA ALA A 75 11.17 15.04 -16.35
C ALA A 75 10.28 13.79 -16.31
N SER A 76 10.64 12.77 -15.53
CA SER A 76 9.99 11.45 -15.45
C SER A 76 9.47 11.09 -14.05
N THR A 77 9.71 11.93 -13.04
CA THR A 77 9.40 11.59 -11.64
C THR A 77 8.48 12.62 -10.99
N ILE A 78 7.48 12.12 -10.26
CA ILE A 78 6.54 12.91 -9.46
C ILE A 78 6.57 12.35 -8.03
N SER A 79 6.67 13.23 -7.04
CA SER A 79 6.34 12.89 -5.65
C SER A 79 4.89 13.28 -5.37
N MET A 80 4.16 12.45 -4.64
CA MET A 80 2.75 12.68 -4.32
C MET A 80 2.45 12.31 -2.88
N ARG A 81 1.58 13.09 -2.24
CA ARG A 81 1.04 12.78 -0.92
C ARG A 81 -0.47 12.73 -0.99
N SER A 82 -1.06 11.69 -0.41
CA SER A 82 -2.50 11.52 -0.31
C SER A 82 -2.88 11.04 1.08
N ASN A 83 -3.98 11.55 1.63
CA ASN A 83 -4.59 10.95 2.82
C ASN A 83 -5.42 9.73 2.38
N PHE A 84 -5.53 8.74 3.26
CA PHE A 84 -6.41 7.61 3.03
C PHE A 84 -7.20 7.21 4.28
N SER A 85 -8.32 6.55 4.04
CA SER A 85 -9.04 5.77 5.03
C SER A 85 -9.52 4.48 4.37
N VAL A 86 -9.24 3.35 5.01
CA VAL A 86 -9.67 2.04 4.57
C VAL A 86 -10.68 1.51 5.55
N PHE A 87 -11.87 1.21 5.05
CA PHE A 87 -12.90 0.51 5.80
C PHE A 87 -12.85 -0.96 5.45
N MET A 88 -13.07 -1.80 6.45
CA MET A 88 -13.26 -3.24 6.26
C MET A 88 -14.69 -3.63 6.63
N THR A 89 -15.22 -4.62 5.93
CA THR A 89 -16.46 -5.32 6.31
C THR A 89 -16.15 -6.82 6.39
N PRO A 90 -15.95 -7.36 7.60
CA PRO A 90 -15.73 -8.78 7.81
C PRO A 90 -16.91 -9.62 7.31
N THR A 91 -16.63 -10.80 6.76
CA THR A 91 -17.68 -11.71 6.26
C THR A 91 -18.53 -12.30 7.39
N ASP A 92 -17.93 -12.49 8.57
CA ASP A 92 -18.58 -13.06 9.76
C ASP A 92 -19.50 -12.07 10.48
N SER A 93 -19.04 -10.85 10.74
CA SER A 93 -19.86 -9.84 11.44
C SER A 93 -20.74 -9.03 10.50
N GLY A 94 -20.31 -8.80 9.26
CA GLY A 94 -20.99 -7.91 8.30
C GLY A 94 -20.99 -6.42 8.69
N ILE A 95 -20.34 -6.05 9.80
CA ILE A 95 -20.31 -4.67 10.31
C ILE A 95 -19.10 -3.94 9.71
N THR A 96 -19.37 -2.86 8.98
CA THR A 96 -18.30 -2.01 8.44
C THR A 96 -17.64 -1.19 9.55
N GLN A 97 -16.31 -1.19 9.59
CA GLN A 97 -15.51 -0.40 10.53
C GLN A 97 -14.23 0.11 9.86
N VAL A 98 -13.58 1.10 10.47
CA VAL A 98 -12.27 1.59 10.00
C VAL A 98 -11.22 0.50 10.26
N LEU A 99 -10.52 0.08 9.21
CA LEU A 99 -9.36 -0.81 9.30
C LEU A 99 -8.08 -0.01 9.57
N ALA A 100 -7.85 1.03 8.76
CA ALA A 100 -6.67 1.88 8.84
C ALA A 100 -6.97 3.28 8.28
N ALA A 101 -6.28 4.28 8.80
CA ALA A 101 -6.22 5.63 8.23
C ALA A 101 -4.77 6.13 8.28
N GLY A 102 -4.43 7.06 7.40
CA GLY A 102 -3.09 7.60 7.34
C GLY A 102 -2.78 8.29 6.03
N GLN A 103 -1.51 8.24 5.61
CA GLN A 103 -1.01 8.90 4.41
C GLN A 103 -0.22 7.97 3.51
N TYR A 104 -0.43 8.10 2.20
CA TYR A 104 0.51 7.59 1.21
C TYR A 104 1.55 8.66 0.88
N LEU A 105 2.82 8.26 0.90
CA LEU A 105 3.96 8.99 0.37
C LEU A 105 4.46 8.23 -0.85
N ASP A 106 4.10 8.72 -2.02
CA ASP A 106 4.31 8.03 -3.29
C ASP A 106 5.44 8.70 -4.10
N THR A 107 6.25 7.86 -4.75
CA THR A 107 7.08 8.26 -5.90
C THR A 107 6.48 7.62 -7.14
N ILE A 108 6.14 8.42 -8.13
CA ILE A 108 5.49 8.01 -9.37
C ILE A 108 6.45 8.24 -10.54
N ARG A 109 6.51 7.27 -11.44
CA ARG A 109 7.23 7.30 -12.71
C ARG A 109 6.27 7.58 -13.86
N LEU A 110 6.66 8.49 -14.73
CA LEU A 110 6.05 8.72 -16.03
C LEU A 110 6.81 7.88 -17.07
N GLU A 111 6.19 6.81 -17.53
CA GLU A 111 6.74 5.96 -18.57
C GLU A 111 6.70 6.65 -19.94
N LYS A 112 7.55 6.18 -20.87
CA LYS A 112 7.64 6.74 -22.24
C LYS A 112 6.30 6.72 -22.99
N ALA A 113 5.45 5.72 -22.70
CA ALA A 113 4.11 5.59 -23.28
C ALA A 113 3.06 6.53 -22.64
N GLY A 114 3.46 7.37 -21.67
CA GLY A 114 2.58 8.30 -20.95
C GLY A 114 1.86 7.71 -19.74
N ALA A 115 2.08 6.42 -19.45
CA ALA A 115 1.52 5.78 -18.26
C ALA A 115 2.20 6.28 -16.98
N LEU A 116 1.41 6.41 -15.90
CA LEU A 116 1.92 6.71 -14.56
C LEU A 116 1.94 5.42 -13.74
N LYS A 117 3.12 5.08 -13.21
CA LYS A 117 3.32 3.91 -12.35
C LYS A 117 3.90 4.32 -11.00
N LEU A 118 3.53 3.62 -9.94
CA LEU A 118 4.19 3.74 -8.66
C LEU A 118 5.59 3.15 -8.78
N LEU A 119 6.62 3.97 -8.57
CA LEU A 119 7.91 3.41 -8.19
C LEU A 119 7.84 2.96 -6.73
N SER A 120 7.46 3.85 -5.83
CA SER A 120 7.37 3.50 -4.42
C SER A 120 6.10 4.05 -3.80
N ARG A 121 5.55 3.28 -2.87
CA ARG A 121 4.49 3.73 -1.97
C ARG A 121 4.87 3.39 -0.54
N ARG A 122 4.89 4.42 0.31
CA ARG A 122 4.89 4.24 1.77
C ARG A 122 3.51 4.59 2.31
N ALA A 123 2.80 3.61 2.84
CA ALA A 123 1.59 3.80 3.62
C ALA A 123 2.00 3.99 5.09
N GLU A 124 1.88 5.21 5.58
CA GLU A 124 2.13 5.60 6.96
C GLU A 124 0.79 5.62 7.69
N LEU A 125 0.59 4.69 8.62
CA LEU A 125 -0.68 4.47 9.31
C LEU A 125 -0.69 5.26 10.62
N ASP A 126 -1.77 6.01 10.85
CA ASP A 126 -1.98 6.74 12.11
C ASP A 126 -2.33 5.78 13.26
N THR A 127 -2.88 4.61 12.93
CA THR A 127 -3.24 3.58 13.90
C THR A 127 -2.15 2.51 13.98
N SER A 128 -1.50 2.38 15.14
CA SER A 128 -0.46 1.36 15.38
C SER A 128 -1.04 -0.01 15.74
N VAL A 129 -2.27 -0.06 16.27
CA VAL A 129 -2.98 -1.31 16.59
C VAL A 129 -4.20 -1.44 15.69
N LEU A 130 -4.12 -2.35 14.73
CA LEU A 130 -5.20 -2.58 13.78
C LEU A 130 -6.27 -3.50 14.37
N PRO A 131 -7.56 -3.27 14.07
CA PRO A 131 -8.65 -4.12 14.56
C PRO A 131 -8.67 -5.52 13.92
N ARG A 132 -7.82 -5.75 12.91
CA ARG A 132 -7.69 -7.00 12.15
C ARG A 132 -6.28 -7.10 11.58
N TYR A 133 -5.82 -8.32 11.29
CA TYR A 133 -4.61 -8.55 10.51
C TYR A 133 -4.76 -8.00 9.08
N LEU A 134 -3.64 -7.60 8.48
CA LEU A 134 -3.60 -7.11 7.09
C LEU A 134 -3.24 -8.23 6.12
N VAL A 135 -4.23 -8.72 5.38
CA VAL A 135 -4.03 -9.66 4.27
C VAL A 135 -3.66 -8.89 3.00
N TYR A 136 -4.49 -7.91 2.67
CA TYR A 136 -4.38 -7.14 1.44
C TYR A 136 -3.54 -5.88 1.64
N PRO A 137 -2.81 -5.41 0.62
CA PRO A 137 -2.23 -4.08 0.61
C PRO A 137 -3.30 -3.01 0.87
N ILE A 138 -2.87 -2.00 1.61
CA ILE A 138 -3.57 -0.74 1.86
C ILE A 138 -3.18 0.26 0.78
#